data_AF-A0A379UTK5-F1
#
_entry.id   AF-A0A379UTK5-F1
#
_cell.length_a   1.000
_cell.length_b   1.000
_cell.length_c   1.000
_cell.angle_alpha   90.00
_cell.angle_beta   90.00
_cell.angle_gamma   90.00
#
_symmetry.space_group_name_H-M   'P 1'
#
loop_
_entity.id
_entity.type
_entity.pdbx_description
1 polymer ?
#
loop_
_entity_poly.entity_id
_entity_poly.type
_entity_poly.pdbx_seq_one_letter_code
_entity_poly.pdbx_strand_id
1 'polypeptide(L)' 'MTGSIEEGETALQAAVREVKEEVTIDVAAEQLTLIDCQRTVEFEIFSHLRHRYAPGVMHNTEFWFCLRYRMSGR' A
#
# COMPACT_ATOMS: atom_id res chain seq x y z
N MET A 1 -1.28 0.49 -6.22
CA MET A 1 -1.01 1.58 -5.27
C MET A 1 0.08 1.09 -4.37
N THR A 2 1.13 1.87 -4.19
CA THR A 2 2.31 1.48 -3.41
C THR A 2 2.75 2.67 -2.60
N GLY A 3 2.95 2.51 -1.30
CA GLY A 3 3.35 3.58 -0.42
C GLY A 3 4.19 3.08 0.74
N SER A 4 4.88 4.02 1.38
CA SER A 4 5.66 3.70 2.58
C SER A 4 4.74 3.57 3.78
N ILE A 5 5.14 2.73 4.74
CA ILE A 5 4.53 2.71 6.07
C ILE A 5 5.21 3.83 6.87
N GLU A 6 4.43 4.82 7.29
CA GLU A 6 4.95 5.95 8.07
C GLU A 6 5.18 5.57 9.54
N GLU A 7 5.96 6.37 10.27
CA GLU A 7 6.24 6.11 11.69
C GLU A 7 4.95 6.07 12.52
N GLY A 8 4.77 5.00 13.29
CA GLY A 8 3.56 4.78 14.11
C GLY A 8 2.36 4.24 13.33
N GLU A 9 2.48 4.00 12.03
CA GLU A 9 1.43 3.44 11.18
C GLU A 9 1.56 1.91 11.06
N THR A 10 0.43 1.20 10.99
CA THR A 10 0.39 -0.21 10.59
C THR A 10 0.31 -0.34 9.07
N ALA A 11 0.72 -1.48 8.50
CA ALA A 11 0.63 -1.72 7.06
C ALA A 11 -0.80 -1.54 6.51
N LEU A 12 -1.82 -1.93 7.28
CA LEU A 12 -3.22 -1.74 6.88
C LEU A 12 -3.62 -0.25 6.89
N GLN A 13 -3.20 0.52 7.89
CA GLN A 13 -3.46 1.96 7.92
C GLN A 13 -2.82 2.67 6.73
N ALA A 14 -1.55 2.33 6.42
CA ALA A 14 -0.85 2.85 5.27
C ALA A 14 -1.60 2.52 3.97
N ALA A 15 -2.03 1.26 3.79
CA ALA A 15 -2.79 0.84 2.62
C ALA A 15 -4.11 1.63 2.46
N VAL A 16 -4.84 1.90 3.56
CA VAL A 16 -6.07 2.72 3.54
C VAL A 16 -5.74 4.17 3.14
N ARG A 17 -4.70 4.76 3.73
CA ARG A 17 -4.27 6.14 3.43
C ARG A 17 -3.85 6.29 1.97
N GLU A 18 -3.00 5.41 1.47
CA GLU A 18 -2.51 5.43 0.08
C GLU A 18 -3.64 5.26 -0.95
N VAL A 19 -4.61 4.37 -0.69
CA VAL A 19 -5.79 4.24 -1.56
C VAL A 19 -6.58 5.56 -1.60
N LYS A 20 -6.70 6.26 -0.47
CA LYS A 20 -7.38 7.56 -0.44
C LYS A 20 -6.59 8.65 -1.15
N GLU A 21 -5.29 8.74 -0.93
CA GLU A 21 -4.43 9.79 -1.47
C GLU A 21 -4.20 9.63 -2.98
N GLU A 22 -3.90 8.42 -3.44
CA GLU A 22 -3.47 8.20 -4.82
C GLU A 22 -4.64 8.02 -5.80
N VAL A 23 -5.79 7.50 -5.34
CA VAL A 23 -6.96 7.21 -6.21
C VAL A 23 -8.28 7.78 -5.70
N THR A 24 -8.26 8.59 -4.63
CA THR A 24 -9.45 9.31 -4.12
C THR A 24 -10.58 8.37 -3.69
N ILE A 25 -10.25 7.16 -3.23
CA ILE A 25 -11.23 6.18 -2.74
C ILE A 25 -11.17 6.14 -1.22
N ASP A 26 -12.28 6.45 -0.56
CA ASP A 26 -12.36 6.36 0.90
C ASP A 26 -12.99 5.00 1.28
N VAL A 27 -12.13 4.04 1.60
CA VAL A 27 -12.51 2.64 1.89
C VAL A 27 -13.58 2.57 2.98
N ALA A 28 -13.50 3.41 4.01
CA ALA A 28 -14.44 3.43 5.11
C ALA A 28 -15.78 4.07 4.70
N ALA A 29 -15.73 5.23 4.03
CA ALA A 29 -16.93 5.94 3.58
C ALA A 29 -17.71 5.15 2.51
N GLU A 30 -17.00 4.46 1.62
CA GLU A 30 -17.57 3.63 0.55
C GLU A 30 -17.92 2.19 1.00
N GLN A 31 -17.71 1.85 2.28
CA GLN A 31 -17.97 0.52 2.85
C GLN A 31 -17.28 -0.61 2.05
N LEU A 32 -16.09 -0.31 1.53
CA LEU A 32 -15.26 -1.27 0.82
C LEU A 32 -14.45 -2.12 1.80
N THR A 33 -13.91 -3.23 1.31
CA THR A 33 -13.05 -4.11 2.11
C THR A 33 -11.65 -4.14 1.52
N LEU A 34 -10.66 -3.71 2.30
CA LEU A 34 -9.26 -4.06 2.10
C LEU A 34 -9.01 -5.42 2.76
N ILE A 35 -8.56 -6.38 1.97
CA ILE A 35 -8.25 -7.74 2.41
C ILE A 35 -6.73 -7.85 2.51
N ASP A 36 -6.21 -8.17 3.69
CA ASP A 36 -4.81 -8.55 3.84
C ASP A 36 -4.58 -9.88 3.13
N CYS A 37 -3.74 -9.87 2.09
CA CYS A 37 -3.47 -11.06 1.29
C CYS A 37 -2.43 -11.99 1.99
N GLN A 38 -2.00 -11.64 3.22
CA GLN A 38 -1.02 -12.34 4.07
C GLN A 38 0.26 -12.70 3.33
N ARG A 39 0.69 -11.76 2.48
CA ARG A 39 1.87 -11.92 1.64
C ARG A 39 2.78 -10.73 1.85
N THR A 40 3.98 -11.05 2.29
CA THR A 40 5.10 -10.13 2.42
C THR A 40 6.20 -10.59 1.48
N VAL A 41 6.72 -9.66 0.69
CA VAL A 41 7.83 -9.93 -0.23
C VAL A 41 8.94 -8.93 0.02
N GLU A 42 10.18 -9.38 -0.08
CA GLU A 42 11.35 -8.52 -0.07
C GLU A 42 12.00 -8.57 -1.45
N PHE A 43 12.41 -7.42 -1.97
CA PHE A 43 13.07 -7.32 -3.25
C PHE A 43 14.12 -6.21 -3.26
N GLU A 44 15.11 -6.35 -4.13
CA GLU A 44 16.11 -5.31 -4.37
C GLU A 44 15.44 -4.09 -5.03
N ILE A 45 15.65 -2.91 -4.45
CA ILE A 45 15.13 -1.66 -5.00
C ILE A 45 15.82 -1.39 -6.34
N PHE A 46 15.02 -1.08 -7.36
CA PHE A 46 15.55 -0.68 -8.66
C PHE A 46 16.57 0.46 -8.52
N SER A 47 17.75 0.28 -9.10
CA SER A 47 18.89 1.18 -8.92
C SER A 47 18.54 2.66 -9.16
N HIS A 48 17.73 2.96 -10.17
CA HIS A 48 17.30 4.32 -10.51
C HIS A 48 16.28 4.91 -9.53
N LEU A 49 15.60 4.11 -8.70
CA LEU A 49 14.66 4.56 -7.67
C LEU A 49 15.28 4.65 -6.26
N ARG A 50 16.49 4.11 -6.05
CA ARG A 50 17.17 4.08 -4.74
C ARG A 50 17.41 5.46 -4.14
N HIS A 51 17.54 6.50 -4.97
CA HIS A 51 17.74 7.87 -4.51
C HIS A 51 16.58 8.42 -3.67
N ARG A 52 15.39 7.77 -3.72
CA ARG A 52 14.23 8.12 -2.88
C ARG A 52 14.30 7.54 -1.48
N TYR A 53 15.24 6.63 -1.22
CA TYR A 53 15.40 5.94 0.05
C TYR A 53 16.62 6.49 0.80
N ALA A 54 16.70 6.20 2.11
CA ALA A 54 17.86 6.59 2.92
C ALA A 54 19.16 5.96 2.39
N PRO A 55 20.33 6.60 2.59
CA PRO A 55 21.61 6.05 2.16
C PRO A 55 21.85 4.63 2.67
N GLY A 56 22.25 3.73 1.77
CA GLY A 56 22.51 2.32 2.10
C GLY A 56 21.30 1.40 2.08
N VAL A 57 20.08 1.92 1.88
CA VAL A 57 18.88 1.10 1.73
C VAL A 57 18.84 0.50 0.32
N MET A 58 18.85 -0.83 0.25
CA MET A 58 18.96 -1.59 -1.01
C MET A 58 17.77 -2.52 -1.25
N HIS A 59 16.99 -2.82 -0.21
CA HIS A 59 15.84 -3.72 -0.27
C HIS A 59 14.59 -3.02 0.24
N ASN A 60 13.45 -3.37 -0.35
CA ASN A 60 12.13 -2.93 0.07
C ASN A 60 11.31 -4.15 0.48
N THR A 61 10.65 -4.05 1.63
CA THR A 61 9.66 -5.02 2.10
C THR A 61 8.27 -4.50 1.72
N GLU A 62 7.48 -5.31 1.02
CA GLU A 62 6.14 -4.94 0.56
C GLU A 62 5.10 -5.89 1.15
N PHE A 63 4.02 -5.32 1.69
CA PHE A 63 2.86 -6.03 2.23
C PHE A 63 1.69 -5.90 1.25
N TRP A 64 1.10 -7.02 0.86
CA TRP A 64 0.07 -7.01 -0.18
C TRP A 64 -1.33 -6.94 0.41
N PHE A 65 -2.09 -5.98 -0.10
CA PHE A 65 -3.52 -5.83 0.19
C PHE A 65 -4.34 -5.85 -1.10
N CYS A 66 -5.53 -6.40 -0.98
CA CYS A 66 -6.45 -6.63 -2.08
C CYS A 66 -7.71 -5.78 -1.82
N LEU A 67 -7.94 -4.72 -2.60
CA LEU A 67 -9.15 -3.89 -2.51
C LEU A 67 -10.30 -4.53 -3.29
N ARG A 68 -11.38 -4.90 -2.60
CA ARG A 68 -12.55 -5.50 -3.24
C ARG A 68 -13.61 -4.44 -3.55
N TYR A 69 -13.80 -4.17 -4.84
CA TYR A 69 -14.93 -3.38 -5.33
C TYR A 69 -16.22 -4.21 -5.34
N ARG A 70 -17.30 -3.63 -4.80
CA ARG A 70 -18.65 -4.10 -5.11
C ARG A 70 -19.14 -3.26 -6.28
N MET A 71 -19.17 -3.87 -7.47
CA MET A 71 -19.90 -3.27 -8.58
C MET A 71 -21.37 -3.27 -8.19
N SER A 72 -21.95 -2.09 -7.99
CA SER A 72 -23.40 -1.93 -7.91
C SER A 72 -23.97 -2.40 -9.25
N GLY A 73 -24.52 -3.61 -9.28
CA GLY A 73 -25.21 -4.14 -10.44
C GLY A 73 -26.29 -3.17 -10.89
N ARG A 74 -26.27 -2.84 -12.18
CA ARG A 74 -27.43 -2.29 -12.86
C ARG A 74 -28.34 -3.45 -13.27
#